data_AF-A0A9J7EVU0-F1
#
_entry.id   AF-A0A9J7EVU0-F1
#
_cell.length_a   1.000
_cell.length_b   1.000
_cell.length_c   1.000
_cell.angle_alpha   90.00
_cell.angle_beta   90.00
_cell.angle_gamma   90.00
#
_symmetry.space_group_name_H-M   'P 1'
#
loop_
_entity.id
_entity.type
_entity.pdbx_description
1 polymer ?
#
loop_
_entity_poly.entity_id
_entity_poly.type
_entity_poly.pdbx_seq_one_letter_code
_entity_poly.pdbx_strand_id
1 'polypeptide(L)'
;MDYQYEQASEVEALDSIYYGDMQIIETKPFHKFSIPIKSEGFDEGEGLACQLVFTYTAKYPDEVPVIEIEDEENFDDVVDKDELLSHLTEQVMTSLLYVKHRI
;
A
#
# COMPACT_ATOMS: atom_id res chain seq x y z
N MET A 1 4.51 -15.96 16.43
CA MET A 1 4.53 -15.91 14.96
C MET A 1 5.81 -15.23 14.55
N ASP A 2 6.43 -15.69 13.47
CA ASP A 2 7.63 -15.05 12.94
C ASP A 2 7.17 -14.00 11.92
N TYR A 3 6.74 -12.85 12.44
CA TYR A 3 6.20 -11.77 11.62
C TYR A 3 7.18 -11.33 10.51
N GLN A 4 8.49 -11.37 10.78
CA GLN A 4 9.50 -10.98 9.80
C GLN A 4 9.56 -11.95 8.63
N TYR A 5 9.48 -13.26 8.89
CA TYR A 5 9.44 -14.26 7.83
C TYR A 5 8.15 -14.16 7.00
N GLU A 6 6.99 -14.00 7.65
CA GLU A 6 5.70 -13.85 6.97
C GLU A 6 5.67 -12.57 6.11
N GLN A 7 6.12 -11.45 6.67
CA GLN A 7 6.22 -10.16 5.97
C GLN A 7 7.13 -10.25 4.74
N ALA A 8 8.32 -10.86 4.87
CA ALA A 8 9.24 -11.02 3.77
C ALA A 8 8.66 -11.90 2.66
N SER A 9 8.03 -13.03 3.01
CA SER A 9 7.39 -13.91 2.04
C SER A 9 6.23 -13.23 1.29
N GLU A 10 5.47 -12.37 1.96
CA GLU A 10 4.39 -11.60 1.33
C GLU A 10 4.93 -10.55 0.38
N VAL A 11 5.97 -9.79 0.78
CA VAL A 11 6.61 -8.77 -0.07
C VAL A 11 7.19 -9.39 -1.34
N GLU A 12 7.82 -10.56 -1.26
CA GLU A 12 8.31 -11.29 -2.44
C GLU A 12 7.16 -11.74 -3.37
N ALA A 13 6.03 -12.15 -2.80
CA ALA A 13 4.86 -12.51 -3.57
C ALA A 13 4.24 -11.28 -4.26
N LEU A 14 4.18 -10.14 -3.57
CA LEU A 14 3.70 -8.87 -4.13
C LEU A 14 4.60 -8.39 -5.27
N ASP A 15 5.92 -8.38 -5.08
CA ASP A 15 6.88 -8.02 -6.14
C ASP A 15 6.68 -8.87 -7.40
N SER A 16 6.39 -10.16 -7.24
CA SER A 16 6.07 -11.07 -8.34
C SER A 16 4.73 -10.76 -9.03
N ILE A 17 3.70 -10.34 -8.27
CA ILE A 17 2.37 -9.98 -8.80
C ILE A 17 2.45 -8.67 -9.59
N TYR A 18 3.13 -7.67 -9.03
CA TYR A 18 3.32 -6.36 -9.65
C TYR A 18 4.43 -6.36 -10.70
N TYR A 19 5.07 -7.51 -10.96
CA TYR A 19 6.06 -7.71 -12.02
C TYR A 19 7.17 -6.65 -12.06
N GLY A 20 7.58 -6.16 -10.89
CA GLY A 20 8.59 -5.11 -10.74
C GLY A 20 8.08 -3.66 -10.81
N ASP A 21 6.76 -3.43 -10.94
CA ASP A 21 6.18 -2.09 -10.80
C ASP A 21 6.23 -1.60 -9.34
N MET A 22 6.23 -2.53 -8.38
CA MET A 22 6.43 -2.24 -6.97
C MET A 22 7.91 -1.92 -6.69
N GLN A 23 8.15 -0.87 -5.91
CA GLN A 23 9.50 -0.46 -5.52
C GLN A 23 9.74 -0.73 -4.04
N ILE A 24 10.70 -1.59 -3.73
CA ILE A 24 11.13 -1.84 -2.35
C ILE A 24 12.05 -0.69 -1.90
N ILE A 25 11.60 0.08 -0.92
CA ILE A 25 12.32 1.23 -0.36
C ILE A 25 13.25 0.77 0.77
N GLU A 26 12.73 -0.04 1.69
CA GLU A 26 13.46 -0.56 2.85
C GLU A 26 12.99 -1.99 3.18
N THR A 27 13.89 -2.83 3.66
CA THR A 27 13.55 -4.19 4.13
C THR A 27 13.83 -4.40 5.61
N LYS A 28 14.59 -3.51 6.25
CA LYS A 28 14.98 -3.59 7.67
C LYS A 28 15.11 -2.19 8.26
N PRO A 29 14.58 -1.92 9.47
CA PRO A 29 13.96 -2.88 10.41
C PRO A 29 12.54 -3.32 10.06
N PHE A 30 11.88 -2.60 9.14
CA PHE A 30 10.54 -2.93 8.65
C PHE A 30 10.53 -2.92 7.12
N HIS A 31 9.64 -3.70 6.52
CA HIS A 31 9.43 -3.63 5.07
C HIS A 31 8.68 -2.34 4.73
N LYS A 32 9.32 -1.51 3.89
CA LYS A 32 8.76 -0.31 3.29
C LYS A 32 8.84 -0.43 1.77
N PHE A 33 7.72 -0.24 1.10
CA PHE A 33 7.66 -0.29 -0.36
C PHE A 33 6.63 0.68 -0.90
N SER A 34 6.82 1.14 -2.13
CA SER A 34 5.85 1.94 -2.87
C SER A 34 5.25 1.17 -4.03
N ILE A 35 3.99 1.44 -4.32
CA ILE A 35 3.28 0.93 -5.49
C ILE A 35 2.75 2.14 -6.26
N PRO A 36 3.16 2.33 -7.53
CA PRO A 36 2.62 3.38 -8.37
C PRO A 36 1.19 3.02 -8.78
N ILE A 37 0.24 3.91 -8.48
CA ILE A 37 -1.15 3.78 -8.86
C ILE A 37 -1.49 4.90 -9.85
N LYS A 38 -2.15 4.51 -10.93
CA LYS A 38 -2.61 5.43 -11.97
C LYS A 38 -4.08 5.14 -12.25
N SER A 39 -4.89 6.18 -12.36
CA SER A 39 -6.27 6.03 -12.80
C SER A 39 -6.33 5.70 -14.29
N GLU A 40 -7.43 5.10 -14.71
CA GLU A 40 -7.77 5.02 -16.12
C GLU A 40 -7.80 6.44 -16.72
N GLY A 41 -7.23 6.63 -17.90
CA GLY A 41 -7.09 7.94 -18.55
C GLY A 41 -5.86 8.76 -18.15
N PHE A 42 -4.98 8.26 -17.27
CA PHE A 42 -3.72 8.97 -16.95
C PHE A 42 -2.84 9.21 -18.19
N ASP A 43 -2.71 8.19 -19.05
CA ASP A 43 -1.94 8.32 -20.30
C ASP A 43 -2.57 9.31 -21.30
N GLU A 44 -3.85 9.67 -21.11
CA GLU A 44 -4.57 10.65 -21.92
C GLU A 44 -4.47 12.09 -21.34
N GLY A 45 -3.82 12.25 -20.18
CA GLY A 45 -3.54 13.54 -19.55
C GLY A 45 -4.62 14.05 -18.59
N GLU A 46 -5.70 13.29 -18.38
CA GLU A 46 -6.82 13.65 -17.49
C GLU A 46 -6.89 12.76 -16.24
N GLY A 47 -6.05 11.73 -16.15
CA GLY A 47 -6.03 10.82 -15.00
C GLY A 47 -5.18 11.31 -13.82
N LEU A 48 -5.33 10.58 -12.72
CA LEU A 48 -4.63 10.78 -11.47
C LEU A 48 -3.50 9.77 -11.36
N ALA A 49 -2.36 10.18 -10.82
CA ALA A 49 -1.30 9.24 -10.45
C ALA A 49 -0.77 9.56 -9.06
N CYS A 50 -0.41 8.55 -8.31
CA CYS A 50 0.29 8.71 -7.03
C CYS A 50 1.09 7.45 -6.71
N GLN A 51 2.02 7.57 -5.77
CA GLN A 51 2.69 6.43 -5.16
C GLN A 51 2.08 6.14 -3.80
N LEU A 52 1.53 4.95 -3.64
CA LEU A 52 1.10 4.45 -2.33
C LEU A 52 2.28 3.79 -1.65
N VAL A 53 2.68 4.34 -0.51
CA VAL A 53 3.81 3.87 0.28
C VAL A 53 3.28 3.10 1.48
N PHE A 54 3.63 1.82 1.54
CA PHE A 54 3.25 0.93 2.64
C PHE A 54 4.47 0.70 3.53
N THR A 55 4.29 0.93 4.82
CA THR A 55 5.29 0.59 5.85
C THR A 55 4.69 -0.43 6.81
N TYR A 56 5.26 -1.64 6.82
CA TYR A 56 4.83 -2.68 7.73
C TYR A 56 5.20 -2.36 9.17
N THR A 57 4.32 -2.71 10.10
CA THR A 57 4.59 -2.59 11.53
C THR A 57 5.25 -3.86 12.04
N ALA A 58 5.86 -3.79 13.23
CA ALA A 58 6.48 -4.95 13.87
C ALA A 58 5.53 -6.14 14.07
N LYS A 59 4.22 -5.88 14.11
CA LYS A 59 3.19 -6.90 14.32
C LYS A 59 2.28 -7.10 13.12
N TYR A 60 2.51 -6.46 11.97
CA TYR A 60 1.72 -6.77 10.77
C TYR A 60 1.82 -8.28 10.46
N PRO A 61 0.70 -8.98 10.18
CA PRO A 61 -0.65 -8.47 9.89
C PRO A 61 -1.58 -8.22 11.09
N ASP A 62 -1.15 -8.41 12.34
CA ASP A 62 -1.99 -8.13 13.52
C ASP A 62 -2.30 -6.64 13.73
N GLU A 63 -1.39 -5.78 13.30
CA GLU A 63 -1.50 -4.32 13.24
C GLU A 63 -1.57 -3.87 11.78
N VAL A 64 -2.34 -2.81 11.50
CA VAL A 64 -2.40 -2.21 10.16
C VAL A 64 -1.03 -1.65 9.75
N PRO A 65 -0.65 -1.74 8.46
CA PRO A 65 0.50 -1.03 7.94
C PRO A 65 0.22 0.47 7.92
N VAL A 66 1.28 1.28 7.97
CA VAL A 66 1.17 2.72 7.74
C VAL A 66 1.13 2.95 6.23
N ILE A 67 0.15 3.73 5.77
CA ILE A 67 -0.05 4.05 4.36
C ILE A 67 0.18 5.55 4.20
N GLU A 68 1.04 5.92 3.27
CA GLU A 68 1.33 7.30 2.89
C GLU A 68 1.12 7.46 1.38
N ILE A 69 0.73 8.66 0.95
CA ILE A 69 0.64 9.02 -0.47
C ILE A 69 1.82 9.94 -0.77
N GLU A 70 2.64 9.57 -1.75
CA GLU A 70 3.76 10.37 -2.27
C GLU A 70 3.62 10.57 -3.78
N ASP A 71 4.39 11.52 -4.34
CA ASP A 71 4.45 11.81 -5.78
C ASP A 71 3.06 11.92 -6.45
N GLU A 72 2.16 12.67 -5.83
CA GLU A 72 0.83 12.86 -6.38
C GLU A 72 0.82 13.80 -7.59
N GLU A 73 0.17 13.37 -8.66
CA GLU A 73 -0.03 14.15 -9.88
C GLU A 73 -1.54 14.33 -10.13
N ASN A 74 -1.93 15.58 -10.40
CA ASN A 74 -3.31 16.01 -10.67
C ASN A 74 -4.28 15.95 -9.46
N PHE A 75 -3.76 15.96 -8.22
CA PHE A 75 -4.60 15.90 -7.00
C PHE A 75 -5.16 17.26 -6.55
N ASP A 76 -4.54 18.37 -6.93
CA ASP A 76 -4.70 19.70 -6.30
C ASP A 76 -6.14 20.25 -6.17
N ASP A 77 -7.11 19.75 -6.94
CA ASP A 77 -8.54 20.11 -6.81
C ASP A 77 -9.52 18.95 -7.08
N VAL A 78 -9.03 17.76 -7.44
CA VAL A 78 -9.86 16.65 -7.93
C VAL A 78 -10.08 15.59 -6.86
N VAL A 79 -9.10 15.37 -5.98
CA VAL A 79 -9.14 14.33 -4.95
C VAL A 79 -8.64 14.87 -3.63
N ASP A 80 -9.49 14.74 -2.61
CA ASP A 80 -9.08 14.98 -1.22
C ASP A 80 -8.22 13.79 -0.75
N LYS A 81 -6.95 14.07 -0.44
CA LYS A 81 -5.98 13.07 0.00
C LYS A 81 -6.38 12.45 1.34
N ASP A 82 -6.94 13.24 2.25
CA ASP A 82 -7.37 12.76 3.55
C ASP A 82 -8.55 11.80 3.38
N GLU A 83 -9.47 12.10 2.47
CA GLU A 83 -10.58 11.20 2.11
C GLU A 83 -10.08 9.88 1.50
N LEU A 84 -9.15 9.96 0.54
CA LEU A 84 -8.55 8.77 -0.08
C LEU A 84 -7.79 7.91 0.94
N LEU A 85 -6.96 8.52 1.78
CA LEU A 85 -6.24 7.83 2.85
C LEU A 85 -7.20 7.18 3.86
N SER A 86 -8.29 7.87 4.21
CA SER A 86 -9.32 7.33 5.09
C SER A 86 -9.96 6.08 4.49
N HIS A 87 -10.33 6.13 3.20
CA HIS A 87 -10.90 4.97 2.50
C HIS A 87 -9.93 3.81 2.37
N LEU A 88 -8.66 4.07 2.05
CA LEU A 88 -7.62 3.04 2.00
C LEU A 88 -7.44 2.38 3.37
N THR A 89 -7.39 3.18 4.44
CA THR A 89 -7.26 2.69 5.82
C THR A 89 -8.46 1.83 6.21
N GLU A 90 -9.69 2.24 5.90
CA GLU A 90 -10.90 1.45 6.16
C GLU A 90 -10.90 0.10 5.44
N GLN A 91 -10.46 0.06 4.18
CA GLN A 91 -10.37 -1.17 3.39
C GLN A 91 -9.34 -2.14 3.97
N VAL A 92 -8.18 -1.62 4.39
CA VAL A 92 -7.14 -2.43 5.02
C VAL A 92 -7.60 -2.95 6.38
N MET A 93 -8.25 -2.12 7.20
CA MET A 93 -8.84 -2.55 8.48
C MET A 93 -9.91 -3.63 8.30
N THR A 94 -10.78 -3.46 7.30
CA THR A 94 -11.82 -4.43 6.97
C THR A 94 -11.20 -5.76 6.55
N SER A 95 -10.20 -5.73 5.66
CA SER A 95 -9.49 -6.93 5.22
C SER A 95 -8.84 -7.67 6.40
N LEU A 96 -8.20 -6.96 7.32
CA LEU A 96 -7.65 -7.55 8.55
C LEU A 96 -8.73 -8.20 9.43
N LEU A 97 -9.90 -7.57 9.58
CA LEU A 97 -11.01 -8.13 10.35
C LEU A 97 -11.51 -9.44 9.73
N TYR A 98 -11.62 -9.50 8.40
CA TYR A 98 -12.03 -10.70 7.66
C TYR A 98 -11.01 -11.83 7.79
N VAL A 99 -9.71 -11.53 7.74
CA VAL A 99 -8.65 -12.51 7.97
C VAL A 99 -8.72 -13.03 9.41
N LYS A 100 -8.86 -12.15 10.41
CA LYS A 100 -8.94 -12.53 11.83
C LYS A 100 -10.17 -13.37 12.17
N HIS A 101 -11.29 -13.22 11.47
CA HIS A 101 -12.51 -14.02 11.70
C HIS A 101 -12.50 -15.41 11.05
N ARG A 102 -11.49 -15.72 10.21
CA ARG A 102 -11.37 -16.99 9.50
C ARG A 102 -10.33 -17.96 10.09
N ILE A 103 -9.72 -17.62 11.23
CA ILE A 103 -8.73 -18.46 11.94
C ILE A 103 -9.36 -19.05 13.20
#